data_AF-A0A934VMI2-F1
#
_entry.id   AF-A0A934VMI2-F1
#
_cell.length_a   1.000
_cell.length_b   1.000
_cell.length_c   1.000
_cell.angle_alpha   90.00
_cell.angle_beta   90.00
_cell.angle_gamma   90.00
#
_symmetry.space_group_name_H-M   'P 1'
#
loop_
_entity.id
_entity.type
_entity.pdbx_description
1 polymer ?
#
loop_
_entity_poly.entity_id
_entity_poly.type
_entity_poly.pdbx_seq_one_letter_code
_entity_poly.pdbx_strand_id
1 'polypeptide(L)'
;MAPSKTERKATEPIKTDKRDAKLIAKLFRNGDITPVHIPPVLDEAVRDLCRARTDASDDLARSKQRLNSFLLRTGFHYKGTTNWTAAHMRYLRELSMP
;
A
#
# COMPACT_ATOMS: atom_id res chain seq x y z
N MET A 1 -3.16 -18.49 -9.83
CA MET A 1 -2.45 -17.73 -10.90
C MET A 1 -2.96 -16.30 -10.91
N ALA A 2 -2.07 -15.31 -10.99
CA ALA A 2 -2.47 -13.95 -11.34
C ALA A 2 -2.49 -13.83 -12.88
N PRO A 3 -3.50 -13.18 -13.49
CA PRO A 3 -3.62 -13.09 -14.95
C PRO A 3 -2.45 -12.35 -15.64
N SER A 4 -1.61 -11.66 -14.87
CA SER A 4 -0.42 -10.93 -15.33
C SER A 4 0.84 -11.79 -15.52
N LYS A 5 0.86 -13.04 -15.04
CA LYS A 5 2.05 -13.93 -15.10
C LYS A 5 1.99 -14.99 -16.21
N THR A 6 0.95 -14.99 -17.04
CA THR A 6 0.89 -15.88 -18.20
C THR A 6 1.60 -15.22 -19.37
N GLU A 7 2.65 -15.85 -19.89
CA GLU A 7 3.29 -15.41 -21.13
C GLU A 7 2.25 -15.46 -22.26
N ARG A 8 1.88 -14.28 -22.78
CA ARG A 8 1.01 -14.14 -23.95
C ARG A 8 1.84 -13.60 -25.10
N LYS A 9 1.72 -14.21 -26.27
CA LYS A 9 2.37 -13.66 -27.47
C LYS A 9 1.69 -12.35 -27.87
N ALA A 10 2.46 -11.37 -28.33
CA ALA A 10 1.97 -10.04 -28.71
C ALA A 10 0.86 -10.04 -29.77
N THR A 11 0.73 -11.14 -30.54
CA THR A 11 -0.29 -11.33 -31.59
C THR A 11 -1.48 -12.18 -31.14
N GLU A 12 -1.61 -12.48 -29.84
CA GLU A 12 -2.74 -13.27 -29.35
C GLU A 12 -4.06 -12.51 -29.44
N PRO A 13 -5.16 -13.21 -29.81
CA PRO A 13 -6.48 -12.60 -29.90
C PRO A 13 -6.96 -12.10 -28.54
N ILE A 14 -7.87 -11.11 -28.59
CA ILE A 14 -8.44 -10.44 -27.42
C ILE A 14 -8.93 -11.46 -26.37
N LYS A 15 -8.58 -11.18 -25.12
CA LYS A 15 -8.95 -11.96 -23.94
C LYS A 15 -10.45 -12.23 -23.91
N THR A 16 -10.81 -13.50 -23.72
CA THR A 16 -12.20 -13.96 -23.55
C THR A 16 -12.20 -15.14 -22.58
N ASP A 17 -13.15 -15.19 -21.66
CA ASP A 17 -13.15 -16.19 -20.56
C ASP A 17 -13.06 -17.63 -21.07
N LYS A 18 -13.76 -17.95 -22.17
CA LYS A 18 -13.71 -19.27 -22.81
C LYS A 18 -12.32 -19.64 -23.35
N ARG A 19 -11.56 -18.67 -23.87
CA ARG A 19 -10.21 -18.90 -24.41
C ARG A 19 -9.20 -19.00 -23.27
N ASP A 20 -9.30 -18.12 -22.29
CA ASP A 20 -8.44 -18.16 -21.10
C ASP A 20 -8.62 -19.48 -20.35
N ALA A 21 -9.85 -19.98 -20.18
CA ALA A 21 -10.10 -21.29 -19.57
C ALA A 21 -9.41 -22.45 -20.32
N LYS A 22 -9.47 -22.45 -21.67
CA LYS A 22 -8.77 -23.45 -22.50
C LYS A 22 -7.25 -23.35 -22.39
N LEU A 23 -6.72 -22.13 -22.37
CA LEU A 23 -5.29 -21.89 -22.22
C LEU A 23 -4.80 -22.40 -20.87
N ILE A 24 -5.52 -22.08 -19.78
CA ILE A 24 -5.21 -22.57 -18.43
C ILE A 24 -5.26 -24.09 -18.39
N ALA A 25 -6.29 -24.73 -18.95
CA ALA A 25 -6.36 -26.20 -19.00
C ALA A 25 -5.19 -26.83 -19.76
N LYS A 26 -4.74 -26.20 -20.87
CA LYS A 26 -3.58 -26.66 -21.65
C LYS A 26 -2.28 -26.51 -20.86
N LEU A 27 -2.05 -25.36 -20.25
CA LEU A 27 -0.87 -25.10 -19.42
C LEU A 27 -0.85 -26.05 -18.21
N PHE A 28 -2.00 -26.31 -17.60
CA PHE A 28 -2.12 -27.25 -16.47
C PHE A 28 -1.73 -28.66 -16.88
N ARG A 29 -2.25 -29.14 -18.02
CA ARG A 29 -1.92 -30.46 -18.57
C ARG A 29 -0.44 -30.63 -18.86
N ASN A 30 0.22 -29.57 -19.32
CA ASN A 30 1.64 -29.59 -19.65
C ASN A 30 2.55 -29.49 -18.41
N GLY A 31 2.01 -29.18 -17.23
CA GLY A 31 2.82 -28.88 -16.04
C GLY A 31 3.44 -27.48 -16.05
N ASP A 32 3.07 -26.64 -17.02
CA ASP A 32 3.57 -25.26 -17.18
C ASP A 32 2.93 -24.28 -16.18
N ILE A 33 2.12 -24.77 -15.23
CA ILE A 33 1.50 -23.98 -14.17
C ILE A 33 2.20 -24.24 -12.84
N THR A 34 2.80 -23.20 -12.28
CA THR A 34 3.26 -23.23 -10.89
C THR A 34 2.05 -23.02 -9.96
N PRO A 35 1.79 -23.95 -9.00
CA PRO A 35 0.76 -23.74 -8.01
C PRO A 35 1.08 -22.49 -7.18
N VAL A 36 0.06 -21.70 -6.87
CA VAL A 36 0.22 -20.58 -5.95
C VAL A 36 0.04 -21.13 -4.54
N HIS A 37 1.05 -20.93 -3.69
CA HIS A 37 0.92 -21.23 -2.28
C HIS A 37 -0.06 -20.23 -1.66
N ILE A 38 -1.16 -20.75 -1.10
CA ILE A 38 -2.12 -19.97 -0.32
C ILE A 38 -1.68 -20.08 1.14
N PRO A 39 -1.30 -18.96 1.78
CA PRO A 39 -0.94 -18.96 3.18
C PRO A 39 -2.11 -19.48 4.02
N PRO A 40 -1.85 -20.29 5.06
CA PRO A 40 -2.89 -20.66 6.02
C PRO A 40 -3.41 -19.40 6.73
N VAL A 41 -4.62 -19.50 7.29
CA VAL A 41 -5.34 -18.39 7.93
C VAL A 41 -4.49 -17.67 9.00
N LEU A 42 -3.69 -18.42 9.75
CA LEU A 42 -2.81 -17.86 10.78
C LEU A 42 -1.73 -16.95 10.17
N ASP A 43 -1.10 -17.38 9.07
CA ASP A 43 -0.06 -16.61 8.39
C ASP A 43 -0.63 -15.36 7.72
N GLU A 44 -1.85 -15.46 7.19
CA GLU A 44 -2.58 -14.32 6.65
C GLU A 44 -2.90 -13.30 7.76
N ALA A 45 -3.38 -13.75 8.93
CA ALA A 45 -3.64 -12.89 10.07
C ALA A 45 -2.38 -12.14 10.55
N VAL A 46 -1.24 -12.81 10.65
CA VAL A 46 0.05 -12.17 11.01
C VAL A 46 0.46 -11.15 9.96
N ARG A 47 0.28 -11.47 8.68
CA ARG A 47 0.61 -10.56 7.57
C ARG A 47 -0.28 -9.32 7.59
N ASP A 48 -1.57 -9.48 7.84
CA ASP A 48 -2.52 -8.37 7.87
C ASP A 48 -2.29 -7.47 9.07
N LEU A 49 -1.92 -8.02 10.24
CA LEU A 49 -1.45 -7.23 11.36
C LEU A 49 -0.21 -6.40 11.02
N CYS A 50 0.78 -7.02 10.37
CA CYS A 50 2.00 -6.32 9.96
C CYS A 50 1.70 -5.19 8.96
N ARG A 51 0.82 -5.45 7.98
CA ARG A 51 0.37 -4.44 7.00
C ARG A 51 -0.36 -3.30 7.68
N ALA A 52 -1.35 -3.59 8.52
CA ALA A 52 -2.12 -2.57 9.23
C ALA A 52 -1.22 -1.65 10.08
N ARG A 53 -0.20 -2.21 10.73
CA ARG A 53 0.80 -1.42 11.47
C ARG A 53 1.62 -0.51 10.56
N THR A 54 2.07 -1.02 9.41
CA THR A 54 2.82 -0.22 8.42
C THR A 54 1.93 0.90 7.86
N ASP A 55 0.71 0.58 7.44
CA ASP A 55 -0.26 1.54 6.92
C ASP A 55 -0.55 2.66 7.93
N ALA A 56 -0.74 2.31 9.20
CA ALA A 56 -0.94 3.29 10.27
C ALA A 56 0.31 4.16 10.50
N SER A 57 1.50 3.60 10.39
CA SER A 57 2.77 4.33 10.55
C SER A 57 2.98 5.32 9.40
N ASP A 58 2.70 4.89 8.18
CA ASP A 58 2.75 5.72 6.98
C ASP A 58 1.71 6.83 7.02
N ASP A 59 0.49 6.52 7.48
CA ASP A 59 -0.56 7.51 7.60
C ASP A 59 -0.24 8.57 8.65
N LEU A 60 0.35 8.17 9.77
CA LEU A 60 0.87 9.09 10.79
C LEU A 60 1.94 10.01 10.18
N ALA A 61 2.90 9.47 9.43
CA ALA A 61 3.96 10.26 8.79
C ALA A 61 3.38 11.26 7.77
N ARG A 62 2.43 10.83 6.92
CA ARG A 62 1.73 11.70 5.97
C ARG A 62 0.95 12.80 6.67
N SER A 63 0.21 12.46 7.72
CA SER A 63 -0.59 13.43 8.49
C SER A 63 0.29 14.48 9.15
N LYS A 64 1.43 14.06 9.72
CA LYS A 64 2.45 14.96 10.26
C LYS A 64 2.99 15.92 9.19
N GLN A 65 3.39 15.39 8.03
CA GLN A 65 3.90 16.23 6.94
C GLN A 65 2.84 17.23 6.45
N ARG A 66 1.59 16.79 6.26
CA ARG A 66 0.48 17.65 5.85
C ARG A 66 0.25 18.79 6.84
N LEU A 67 0.26 18.51 8.14
CA LEU A 67 0.12 19.56 9.16
C LEU A 67 1.25 20.59 9.05
N ASN A 68 2.51 20.14 8.96
CA ASN A 68 3.64 21.05 8.84
C ASN A 68 3.55 21.92 7.58
N SER A 69 3.23 21.33 6.42
CA SER A 69 3.04 22.08 5.18
C SER A 69 1.88 23.09 5.28
N PHE A 70 0.79 22.71 5.96
CA PHE A 70 -0.34 23.60 6.19
C PHE A 70 0.06 24.80 7.05
N LEU A 71 0.71 24.57 8.18
CA LEU A 71 1.16 25.62 9.10
C LEU A 71 2.12 26.59 8.42
N LEU A 72 3.08 26.07 7.66
CA LEU A 72 4.01 26.88 6.88
C LEU A 72 3.27 27.76 5.85
N ARG A 73 2.28 27.20 5.14
CA ARG A 73 1.48 27.95 4.16
C ARG A 73 0.67 29.08 4.82
N THR A 74 0.19 28.87 6.04
CA THR A 74 -0.54 29.89 6.81
C THR A 74 0.38 30.89 7.54
N GLY A 75 1.70 30.77 7.38
CA GLY A 75 2.67 31.69 7.99
C GLY A 75 3.05 31.34 9.44
N PHE A 76 2.55 30.23 9.99
CA PHE A 76 2.88 29.78 11.35
C PHE A 76 4.18 28.99 11.35
N HIS A 77 5.23 29.60 11.91
CA HIS A 77 6.57 29.03 11.97
C HIS A 77 6.95 28.64 13.40
N TYR A 78 7.20 27.35 13.62
CA TYR A 78 7.75 26.88 14.88
C TYR A 78 9.24 27.26 14.98
N LYS A 79 9.62 28.01 16.02
CA LYS A 79 10.99 28.52 16.23
C LYS A 79 11.92 27.54 16.97
N GLY A 80 11.42 26.38 17.38
CA GLY A 80 12.24 25.37 18.06
C GLY A 80 13.13 24.57 17.10
N THR A 81 13.97 23.71 17.66
CA THR A 81 14.98 22.94 16.90
C THR A 81 14.44 21.68 16.24
N THR A 82 13.41 21.02 16.83
CA THR A 82 12.93 19.73 16.34
C THR A 82 11.42 19.58 16.46
N ASN A 83 10.80 19.11 15.37
CA ASN A 83 9.36 18.85 15.29
C ASN A 83 8.97 17.55 16.01
N TRP A 84 7.70 17.46 16.41
CA TRP A 84 7.08 16.31 17.09
C TRP A 84 7.66 15.97 18.47
N THR A 85 8.39 16.90 19.08
CA THR A 85 8.82 16.85 20.48
C THR A 85 7.74 17.42 21.40
N ALA A 86 7.89 17.24 22.72
CA ALA A 86 6.96 17.80 23.70
C ALA A 86 6.78 19.33 23.55
N ALA A 87 7.86 20.05 23.22
CA ALA A 87 7.83 21.49 22.98
C ALA A 87 7.03 21.84 21.72
N HIS A 88 7.20 21.09 20.62
CA HIS A 88 6.40 21.28 19.41
C HIS A 88 4.93 21.00 19.66
N MET A 89 4.61 19.93 20.40
CA MET A 89 3.22 19.58 20.75
C MET A 89 2.55 20.64 21.63
N ARG A 90 3.30 21.31 22.53
CA ARG A 90 2.77 22.45 23.30
C ARG A 90 2.45 23.63 22.40
N TYR A 91 3.38 24.01 21.52
CA TYR A 91 3.16 25.05 20.52
C TYR A 91 1.90 24.80 19.68
N LEU A 92 1.72 23.57 19.17
CA LEU A 92 0.54 23.22 18.37
C LEU A 92 -0.78 23.34 19.15
N ARG A 93 -0.77 23.10 20.48
CA ARG A 93 -1.98 23.24 21.33
C ARG A 93 -2.31 24.69 21.64
N GLU A 94 -1.31 25.55 21.74
CA GLU A 94 -1.46 26.98 22.00
C GLU A 94 -1.81 27.77 20.72
N LEU A 95 -1.67 27.14 19.56
CA LEU A 95 -1.93 27.78 18.28
C LEU A 95 -3.44 27.99 18.06
N SER A 96 -3.86 29.25 18.11
CA SER A 96 -5.19 29.65 17.66
C SER A 96 -5.11 30.12 16.21
N MET A 97 -5.82 29.42 15.32
CA MET A 97 -5.95 29.83 13.93
C MET A 97 -7.22 30.67 13.76
N PRO A 98 -7.22 31.68 12.88
CA PRO A 98 -8.38 32.51 12.59
C PRO A 98 -9.49 31.74 11.86
#